data_AF-A0A3D4WNR2-F1
#
_entry.id   AF-A0A3D4WNR2-F1
#
_cell.length_a   1.000
_cell.length_b   1.000
_cell.length_c   1.000
_cell.angle_alpha   90.00
_cell.angle_beta   90.00
_cell.angle_gamma   90.00
#
_symmetry.space_group_name_H-M   'P 1'
#
loop_
_entity.id
_entity.type
_entity.pdbx_description
1 polymer ?
#
loop_
_entity_poly.entity_id
_entity_poly.type
_entity_poly.pdbx_seq_one_letter_code
_entity_poly.pdbx_strand_id
1 'polypeptide(L)'
;MKPIWVPRLLTAIACLHLAVGLFILPSALDGSNPLPEMLGFNSLRGDPAREAVAWFNIAGLAWLAQGHFVYWIVRHTGRIPYAVGGWLIGTAVPMLFFMPTSGFWLALALGIYALFVARKTKPVQ
;
A
#
# COMPACT_ATOMS: atom_id res chain seq x y z
N MET A 1 11.07 -21.03 -9.45
CA MET A 1 10.38 -19.88 -10.07
C MET A 1 10.63 -18.64 -9.23
N LYS A 2 10.97 -17.49 -9.82
CA LYS A 2 11.15 -16.23 -9.05
C LYS A 2 9.80 -15.82 -8.45
N PRO A 3 9.74 -15.41 -7.17
CA PRO A 3 8.47 -15.08 -6.49
C PRO A 3 7.92 -13.71 -6.89
N ILE A 4 7.74 -13.46 -8.19
CA ILE A 4 7.27 -12.18 -8.74
C ILE A 4 5.83 -11.84 -8.38
N TRP A 5 5.08 -12.80 -7.82
CA TRP A 5 3.70 -12.61 -7.40
C TRP A 5 3.55 -11.67 -6.21
N VAL A 6 4.50 -11.67 -5.27
CA VAL A 6 4.45 -10.77 -4.09
C VAL A 6 4.50 -9.29 -4.50
N PRO A 7 5.47 -8.82 -5.30
CA PRO A 7 5.45 -7.42 -5.73
C PRO A 7 4.27 -7.08 -6.65
N ARG A 8 3.76 -8.04 -7.43
CA ARG A 8 2.54 -7.84 -8.23
C ARG A 8 1.30 -7.64 -7.35
N LEU A 9 1.15 -8.43 -6.30
CA LEU A 9 0.08 -8.26 -5.32
C LEU A 9 0.20 -6.92 -4.59
N LEU A 10 1.41 -6.52 -4.18
CA LEU A 10 1.63 -5.21 -3.57
C LEU A 10 1.22 -4.08 -4.52
N THR A 11 1.60 -4.19 -5.80
CA THR A 11 1.22 -3.24 -6.85
C THR A 11 -0.30 -3.20 -7.04
N ALA A 12 -0.96 -4.36 -7.09
CA ALA A 12 -2.42 -4.42 -7.23
C ALA A 12 -3.15 -3.79 -6.04
N ILE A 13 -2.69 -4.04 -4.81
CA ILE A 13 -3.23 -3.41 -3.59
C ILE A 13 -3.02 -1.90 -3.64
N ALA A 14 -1.83 -1.44 -4.06
CA ALA A 14 -1.56 -0.02 -4.23
C ALA A 14 -2.49 0.65 -5.25
N CYS A 15 -2.71 0.00 -6.41
CA CYS A 15 -3.65 0.49 -7.42
C CYS A 15 -5.09 0.53 -6.89
N LEU A 16 -5.52 -0.48 -6.13
CA LEU A 16 -6.83 -0.47 -5.48
C LEU A 16 -6.95 0.68 -4.49
N HIS A 17 -5.91 0.92 -3.68
CA HIS A 17 -5.88 2.02 -2.70
C HIS A 17 -6.00 3.39 -3.37
N LEU A 18 -5.28 3.59 -4.48
CA LEU A 18 -5.39 4.79 -5.32
C LEU A 18 -6.79 4.93 -5.92
N ALA A 19 -7.34 3.85 -6.48
CA ALA A 19 -8.67 3.88 -7.08
C ALA A 19 -9.76 4.21 -6.06
N VAL A 20 -9.66 3.66 -4.84
CA VAL A 20 -10.57 3.97 -3.74
C VAL A 20 -10.49 5.46 -3.37
N GLY A 21 -9.27 6.01 -3.25
CA GLY A 21 -9.07 7.43 -2.97
C GLY A 21 -9.53 8.38 -4.07
N LEU A 22 -9.35 8.03 -5.34
CA LEU A 22 -9.66 8.90 -6.49
C LEU A 22 -11.11 8.82 -6.94
N PHE A 23 -11.74 7.65 -6.84
CA PHE A 23 -13.04 7.41 -7.47
C PHE A 23 -14.14 7.07 -6.47
N ILE A 24 -13.82 6.36 -5.38
CA ILE A 24 -14.84 5.85 -4.45
C ILE A 24 -15.12 6.85 -3.35
N LEU A 25 -14.10 7.29 -2.59
CA LEU A 25 -14.29 8.25 -1.50
C LEU A 25 -14.93 9.57 -1.96
N PRO A 26 -14.46 10.22 -3.05
CA PRO A 26 -15.10 11.42 -3.59
C PRO A 26 -16.58 11.26 -3.92
N SER A 27 -16.98 10.08 -4.43
CA SER A 27 -18.38 9.81 -4.76
C SER A 27 -19.25 9.51 -3.54
N ALA A 28 -18.63 9.05 -2.45
CA ALA A 28 -19.31 8.70 -1.20
C ALA A 28 -19.46 9.88 -0.22
N LEU A 29 -18.72 10.98 -0.45
CA LEU A 29 -18.67 12.16 0.43
C LEU A 29 -19.31 13.35 -0.30
N ASP A 30 -20.59 13.63 0.00
CA ASP A 30 -21.41 14.81 -0.36
C ASP A 30 -21.43 15.30 -1.82
N GLY A 31 -20.98 14.49 -2.79
CA GLY A 31 -21.37 14.59 -4.20
C GLY A 31 -20.48 15.46 -5.10
N SER A 32 -19.64 16.34 -4.54
CA SER A 32 -18.62 17.09 -5.30
C SER A 32 -17.24 16.46 -5.11
N ASN A 33 -16.58 16.09 -6.21
CA ASN A 33 -15.23 15.56 -6.17
C ASN A 33 -14.26 16.60 -5.54
N PRO A 34 -13.62 16.33 -4.39
CA PRO A 34 -12.78 17.32 -3.71
C PRO A 34 -11.42 17.52 -4.39
N LEU A 35 -11.04 16.66 -5.34
CA LEU A 35 -9.71 16.68 -5.95
C LEU A 35 -9.29 18.02 -6.56
N PRO A 36 -10.14 18.77 -7.30
CA PRO A 36 -9.74 20.06 -7.86
C PRO A 36 -9.37 21.09 -6.78
N GLU A 37 -10.10 21.12 -5.67
CA GLU A 37 -9.84 22.02 -4.54
C GLU A 37 -8.62 21.57 -3.72
N MET A 38 -8.30 20.27 -3.75
CA MET A 38 -7.13 19.71 -3.09
C MET A 38 -5.79 20.07 -3.77
N LEU A 39 -5.79 20.60 -5.00
CA LEU A 39 -4.57 21.00 -5.72
C LEU A 39 -3.91 22.27 -5.15
N GLY A 40 -4.60 23.02 -4.29
CA GLY A 40 -4.05 24.20 -3.63
C GLY A 40 -3.07 23.87 -2.49
N PHE A 41 -2.20 24.82 -2.16
CA PHE A 41 -1.37 24.73 -0.95
C PHE A 41 -2.25 24.76 0.30
N ASN A 42 -1.97 23.87 1.27
CA ASN A 42 -2.72 23.74 2.52
C ASN A 42 -4.24 23.58 2.30
N SER A 43 -4.61 22.70 1.36
CA SER A 43 -5.99 22.48 0.93
C SER A 43 -6.81 21.51 1.80
N LEU A 44 -6.15 20.73 2.66
CA LEU A 44 -6.83 19.78 3.57
C LEU A 44 -7.59 20.52 4.68
N ARG A 45 -6.99 21.55 5.28
CA ARG A 45 -7.61 22.43 6.30
C ARG A 45 -8.39 21.72 7.42
N GLY A 46 -7.98 20.52 7.82
CA GLY A 46 -8.69 19.75 8.85
C GLY A 46 -9.99 19.10 8.39
N ASP A 47 -10.29 19.14 7.08
CA ASP A 47 -11.46 18.48 6.48
C ASP A 47 -11.22 16.95 6.45
N PRO A 48 -11.98 16.16 7.24
CA PRO A 48 -11.75 14.72 7.32
C PRO A 48 -11.93 13.98 6.00
N ALA A 49 -12.79 14.49 5.11
CA ALA A 49 -13.02 13.89 3.79
C ALA A 49 -11.80 14.07 2.90
N ARG A 50 -11.25 15.29 2.84
CA ARG A 50 -10.04 15.59 2.07
C ARG A 50 -8.82 14.87 2.64
N GLU A 51 -8.69 14.83 3.96
CA GLU A 51 -7.62 14.11 4.64
C GLU A 51 -7.67 12.61 4.32
N ALA A 52 -8.85 11.99 4.36
CA ALA A 52 -9.00 10.59 3.98
C ALA A 52 -8.59 10.35 2.51
N VAL A 53 -9.07 11.18 1.58
CA VAL A 53 -8.67 11.11 0.16
C VAL A 53 -7.15 11.26 0.00
N ALA A 54 -6.53 12.21 0.70
CA ALA A 54 -5.08 12.41 0.65
C ALA A 54 -4.31 11.22 1.20
N TRP A 55 -4.72 10.68 2.35
CA TRP A 55 -4.11 9.48 2.94
C TRP A 55 -4.23 8.28 2.03
N PHE A 56 -5.39 8.07 1.40
CA PHE A 56 -5.57 6.99 0.44
C PHE A 56 -4.61 7.09 -0.74
N ASN A 57 -4.42 8.30 -1.27
CA ASN A 57 -3.58 8.50 -2.43
C ASN A 57 -2.08 8.45 -2.10
N ILE A 58 -1.63 9.10 -1.03
CA ILE A 58 -0.22 9.11 -0.62
C ILE A 58 0.24 7.71 -0.22
N ALA A 59 -0.56 6.99 0.58
CA ALA A 59 -0.23 5.60 0.95
C ALA A 59 -0.23 4.69 -0.28
N GLY A 60 -1.20 4.86 -1.19
CA GLY A 60 -1.24 4.13 -2.46
C GLY A 60 0.01 4.36 -3.31
N LEU A 61 0.47 5.61 -3.47
CA LEU A 61 1.69 5.92 -4.20
C LEU A 61 2.95 5.34 -3.52
N ALA A 62 3.02 5.42 -2.19
CA ALA A 62 4.13 4.84 -1.43
C ALA A 62 4.21 3.31 -1.61
N TRP A 63 3.07 2.62 -1.53
CA TRP A 63 3.00 1.17 -1.77
C TRP A 63 3.27 0.81 -3.23
N LEU A 64 2.89 1.65 -4.19
CA LEU A 64 3.20 1.45 -5.60
C LEU A 64 4.71 1.51 -5.84
N ALA A 65 5.38 2.53 -5.29
CA ALA A 65 6.83 2.65 -5.33
C ALA A 65 7.51 1.44 -4.66
N GLN A 66 7.03 1.03 -3.48
CA GLN A 66 7.53 -0.14 -2.78
C GLN A 66 7.35 -1.44 -3.61
N GLY A 67 6.19 -1.63 -4.23
CA GLY A 67 5.91 -2.75 -5.15
C GLY A 67 6.89 -2.78 -6.32
N HIS A 68 7.16 -1.62 -6.93
CA HIS A 68 8.15 -1.49 -7.99
C HIS A 68 9.58 -1.83 -7.53
N PHE A 69 10.01 -1.30 -6.38
CA PHE A 69 11.34 -1.60 -5.83
C PHE A 69 11.49 -3.08 -5.48
N VAL A 70 10.48 -3.69 -4.85
CA VAL A 70 10.50 -5.13 -4.55
C VAL A 70 10.52 -5.95 -5.83
N TYR A 71 9.78 -5.56 -6.86
CA TYR A 71 9.84 -6.20 -8.18
C TYR A 71 11.25 -6.15 -8.76
N TRP A 72 11.88 -4.97 -8.75
CA TRP A 72 13.24 -4.77 -9.22
C TRP A 72 14.23 -5.66 -8.45
N ILE A 73 14.15 -5.70 -7.12
CA ILE A 73 15.00 -6.56 -6.28
C ILE A 73 14.81 -8.04 -6.62
N VAL A 74 13.56 -8.51 -6.71
CA VAL A 74 13.27 -9.92 -7.03
C VAL A 74 13.77 -10.28 -8.43
N ARG A 75 13.68 -9.35 -9.40
CA ARG A 75 14.16 -9.56 -10.76
C ARG A 75 15.67 -9.77 -10.81
N HIS A 76 16.44 -8.99 -10.05
CA HIS A 76 17.90 -9.02 -10.05
C HIS A 76 18.49 -10.07 -9.09
N THR A 77 17.87 -10.28 -7.93
CA THR A 77 18.39 -11.19 -6.89
C THR A 77 17.73 -12.56 -6.88
N GLY A 78 16.58 -12.72 -7.57
CA GLY A 78 15.80 -13.95 -7.57
C GLY A 78 15.03 -14.24 -6.27
N ARG A 79 15.12 -13.36 -5.27
CA ARG A 79 14.58 -13.57 -3.92
C ARG A 79 13.82 -12.35 -3.40
N ILE A 80 12.93 -12.58 -2.43
CA ILE A 80 12.27 -11.50 -1.68
C ILE A 80 13.07 -11.26 -0.40
N PRO A 81 13.47 -10.02 -0.09
CA PRO A 81 14.08 -9.69 1.20
C PRO A 81 13.08 -9.92 2.33
N TYR A 82 13.53 -10.57 3.41
CA TYR A 82 12.72 -10.78 4.63
C TYR A 82 12.14 -9.47 5.18
N ALA A 83 12.91 -8.38 5.05
CA ALA A 83 12.51 -7.03 5.46
C ALA A 83 11.19 -6.57 4.81
N VAL A 84 10.85 -7.01 3.59
CA VAL A 84 9.60 -6.61 2.92
C VAL A 84 8.39 -7.04 3.74
N GLY A 85 8.35 -8.32 4.14
CA GLY A 85 7.27 -8.84 4.97
C GLY A 85 7.27 -8.23 6.37
N GLY A 86 8.45 -8.06 6.97
CA GLY A 86 8.60 -7.44 8.29
C GLY A 86 8.07 -6.01 8.32
N TRP A 87 8.40 -5.17 7.34
CA TRP A 87 7.92 -3.78 7.28
C TRP A 87 6.42 -3.70 7.00
N LEU A 88 5.88 -4.54 6.11
CA LEU A 88 4.43 -4.58 5.86
C LEU A 88 3.66 -4.91 7.14
N ILE A 89 4.07 -5.93 7.89
CA ILE A 89 3.46 -6.26 9.19
C ILE A 89 3.68 -5.13 10.20
N GLY A 90 4.91 -4.60 10.30
CA GLY A 90 5.28 -3.54 11.23
C GLY A 90 4.48 -2.25 11.01
N THR A 91 4.06 -1.97 9.78
CA THR A 91 3.15 -0.85 9.49
C THR A 91 1.67 -1.22 9.69
N ALA A 92 1.26 -2.44 9.34
CA ALA A 92 -0.13 -2.84 9.39
C ALA A 92 -0.65 -3.07 10.82
N VAL A 93 0.15 -3.66 11.70
CA VAL A 93 -0.28 -3.96 13.08
C VAL A 93 -0.62 -2.68 13.86
N PRO A 94 0.23 -1.64 13.92
CA PRO A 94 -0.13 -0.39 14.58
C PRO A 94 -1.34 0.29 13.92
N MET A 95 -1.42 0.28 12.58
CA MET A 95 -2.54 0.90 11.87
C MET A 95 -3.86 0.20 12.14
N LEU A 96 -3.88 -1.13 12.23
CA LEU A 96 -5.07 -1.89 12.58
C LEU A 96 -5.44 -1.73 14.06
N PHE A 97 -4.47 -1.47 14.93
CA PHE A 97 -4.75 -1.13 16.32
C PHE A 97 -5.45 0.24 16.45
N PHE A 98 -4.97 1.26 15.72
CA PHE A 98 -5.59 2.60 15.76
C PHE A 98 -6.86 2.70 14.91
N MET A 99 -6.91 2.00 13.78
CA MET A 99 -7.97 2.09 12.78
C MET A 99 -8.30 0.69 12.21
N PRO A 100 -9.04 -0.15 12.96
CA PRO A 100 -9.33 -1.53 12.56
C PRO A 100 -10.22 -1.64 11.32
N THR A 101 -10.99 -0.60 10.99
CA THR A 101 -11.84 -0.52 9.80
C THR A 101 -11.09 -0.04 8.55
N SER A 102 -9.76 0.09 8.60
CA SER A 102 -8.93 0.50 7.47
C SER A 102 -8.60 -0.63 6.49
N GLY A 103 -7.99 -0.29 5.35
CA GLY A 103 -7.51 -1.26 4.36
C GLY A 103 -6.25 -2.03 4.74
N PHE A 104 -5.64 -1.77 5.91
CA PHE A 104 -4.36 -2.36 6.31
C PHE A 104 -4.40 -3.88 6.54
N TRP A 105 -5.59 -4.49 6.56
CA TRP A 105 -5.75 -5.95 6.53
C TRP A 105 -5.06 -6.59 5.32
N LEU A 106 -5.12 -5.94 4.16
CA LEU A 106 -4.46 -6.42 2.95
C LEU A 106 -2.92 -6.37 3.08
N ALA A 107 -2.40 -5.29 3.66
CA ALA A 107 -0.97 -5.15 3.93
C ALA A 107 -0.49 -6.18 4.96
N LEU A 108 -1.27 -6.46 6.00
CA LEU A 108 -0.97 -7.50 6.98
C LEU A 108 -0.90 -8.89 6.33
N ALA A 109 -1.95 -9.27 5.58
CA ALA A 109 -2.01 -10.55 4.90
C ALA A 109 -0.85 -10.73 3.92
N LEU A 110 -0.56 -9.69 3.13
CA LEU A 110 0.57 -9.71 2.19
C LEU A 110 1.92 -9.75 2.91
N GLY A 111 2.06 -9.05 4.05
CA GLY A 111 3.28 -9.08 4.86
C GLY A 111 3.59 -10.48 5.39
N ILE A 112 2.57 -11.15 5.95
CA ILE A 112 2.67 -12.55 6.39
C ILE A 112 3.06 -13.46 5.23
N TYR A 113 2.39 -13.31 4.08
CA TYR A 113 2.69 -14.10 2.89
C TYR A 113 4.12 -13.85 2.37
N ALA A 114 4.57 -12.60 2.35
CA ALA A 114 5.92 -12.22 1.94
C ALA A 114 6.98 -12.84 2.87
N LEU A 115 6.76 -12.87 4.19
CA LEU A 115 7.64 -13.57 5.13
C LEU A 115 7.71 -15.07 4.87
N PHE A 116 6.56 -15.71 4.64
CA PHE A 116 6.48 -17.13 4.31
C PHE A 116 7.26 -17.45 3.02
N VAL A 117 7.09 -16.64 1.98
CA VAL A 117 7.82 -16.82 0.72
C VAL A 117 9.31 -16.57 0.91
N ALA A 118 9.71 -15.51 1.62
CA ALA A 118 11.10 -15.19 1.90
C ALA A 118 11.83 -16.34 2.62
N ARG A 119 11.16 -17.00 3.57
CA ARG A 119 11.68 -18.19 4.27
C ARG A 119 11.92 -19.39 3.36
N LYS A 120 11.14 -19.53 2.28
CA LYS A 120 11.26 -20.65 1.32
C LYS A 120 12.29 -20.41 0.23
N THR A 121 12.65 -19.16 -0.04
CA THR A 121 13.75 -18.81 -0.96
C THR A 121 15.10 -18.86 -0.24
N LYS A 122 15.91 -19.88 -0.53
CA LYS A 122 17.28 -19.99 0.01
C LYS A 122 18.18 -18.87 -0.55
N PRO A 123 19.16 -18.37 0.23
CA PRO A 123 20.23 -17.53 -0.31
C PRO A 123 20.96 -18.28 -1.43
N VAL A 124 21.25 -17.59 -2.55
CA VAL A 124 22.29 -18.07 -3.47
C VAL A 124 23.60 -17.90 -2.71
N GLN A 125 24.26 -19.02 -2.39
CA GLN A 125 25.63 -19.01 -1.88
C GLN A 125 26.59 -18.69 -3.01
#